data_AF-K1SA99-F1
#
_entry.id   AF-K1SA99-F1
#
_cell.length_a   1.000
_cell.length_b   1.000
_cell.length_c   1.000
_cell.angle_alpha   90.00
_cell.angle_beta   90.00
_cell.angle_gamma   90.00
#
_symmetry.space_group_name_H-M   'P 1'
#
loop_
_entity.id
_entity.type
_entity.pdbx_description
1 polymer ?
#
loop_
_entity_poly.entity_id
_entity_poly.type
_entity_poly.pdbx_seq_one_letter_code
_entity_poly.pdbx_strand_id
1 'polypeptide(L)'
;HGAGEGGQEPPIAAIGNKVVNLISPKVQKIFGGKTYLLAPQAPTMWMDDGTGEYTKDGSSKYTEVLDALIGAFVDAHPQIDRSRIYIGGCSNGGFMTMKQIIFNPSRYAAAYPVCEALADAFISDEDILKLKDLPIWFTHAKTDPVVVPDDFVVPTYERLAKVNPNAHFTYWDKVLDHTGTQKNADGTPFEYIGHWSWIPMLNDECVLDYDG
;
A
#
# COMPACT_ATOMS: atom_id res chain seq x y z
N HIS A 1 -5.28 -1.33 5.26
CA HIS A 1 -6.45 -0.47 5.01
C HIS A 1 -6.06 0.99 5.19
N GLY A 2 -6.87 1.95 4.71
CA GLY A 2 -6.65 3.38 4.93
C GLY A 2 -7.15 3.83 6.30
N ALA A 3 -7.01 5.10 6.65
CA ALA A 3 -7.34 5.54 8.00
C ALA A 3 -8.85 5.42 8.33
N GLY A 4 -9.72 5.53 7.33
CA GLY A 4 -11.18 5.45 7.49
C GLY A 4 -11.69 4.08 7.92
N GLU A 5 -10.92 3.01 7.70
CA GLU A 5 -11.29 1.65 8.10
C GLU A 5 -10.78 1.27 9.50
N GLY A 6 -10.17 2.21 10.22
CA GLY A 6 -9.81 2.05 11.62
C GLY A 6 -11.01 1.72 12.52
N GLY A 7 -10.82 0.87 13.53
CA GLY A 7 -11.89 0.57 14.50
C GLY A 7 -11.84 -0.82 15.11
N GLN A 8 -13.02 -1.30 15.53
CA GLN A 8 -13.21 -2.54 16.28
C GLN A 8 -14.04 -3.59 15.53
N GLU A 9 -14.27 -3.37 14.24
CA GLU A 9 -15.06 -4.25 13.36
C GLU A 9 -14.18 -4.78 12.23
N PRO A 10 -13.44 -5.89 12.45
CA PRO A 10 -12.42 -6.38 11.52
C PRO A 10 -12.87 -6.53 10.06
N PRO A 11 -14.12 -6.92 9.75
CA PRO A 11 -14.58 -6.98 8.36
C PRO A 11 -14.45 -5.65 7.60
N ILE A 12 -14.53 -4.49 8.26
CA ILE A 12 -14.42 -3.17 7.62
C ILE A 12 -13.08 -3.03 6.89
N ALA A 13 -11.98 -3.50 7.49
CA ALA A 13 -10.66 -3.47 6.86
C ALA A 13 -10.58 -4.29 5.56
N ALA A 14 -11.47 -5.28 5.39
CA ALA A 14 -11.55 -6.12 4.19
C ALA A 14 -12.58 -5.62 3.16
N ILE A 15 -13.62 -4.88 3.57
CA ILE A 15 -14.73 -4.48 2.68
C ILE A 15 -14.79 -2.99 2.37
N GLY A 16 -14.01 -2.15 3.06
CA GLY A 16 -13.97 -0.69 2.82
C GLY A 16 -13.46 -0.33 1.42
N ASN A 17 -12.73 -1.23 0.77
CA ASN A 17 -12.36 -1.16 -0.62
C ASN A 17 -12.28 -2.57 -1.24
N LYS A 18 -11.84 -2.65 -2.50
CA LYS A 18 -11.80 -3.90 -3.26
C LYS A 18 -10.62 -4.84 -2.91
N VAL A 19 -10.05 -4.78 -1.70
CA VAL A 19 -8.93 -5.65 -1.28
C VAL A 19 -9.29 -7.14 -1.39
N VAL A 20 -10.57 -7.50 -1.26
CA VAL A 20 -11.06 -8.86 -1.55
C VAL A 20 -10.80 -9.33 -2.99
N ASN A 21 -10.50 -8.43 -3.93
CA ASN A 21 -10.10 -8.83 -5.27
C ASN A 21 -8.81 -9.66 -5.28
N LEU A 22 -7.94 -9.49 -4.26
CA LEU A 22 -6.72 -10.29 -4.08
C LEU A 22 -6.99 -11.78 -3.83
N ILE A 23 -8.19 -12.13 -3.38
CA ILE A 23 -8.65 -13.51 -3.22
C ILE A 23 -9.68 -13.94 -4.29
N SER A 24 -9.88 -13.13 -5.33
CA SER A 24 -10.73 -13.51 -6.47
C SER A 24 -10.14 -14.74 -7.19
N PRO A 25 -10.97 -15.56 -7.88
CA PRO A 25 -10.47 -16.67 -8.67
C PRO A 25 -9.42 -16.28 -9.71
N LYS A 26 -9.55 -15.09 -10.32
CA LYS A 26 -8.58 -14.54 -11.28
C LYS A 26 -7.21 -14.37 -10.61
N VAL A 27 -7.15 -13.64 -9.49
CA VAL A 27 -5.89 -13.35 -8.80
C VAL A 27 -5.31 -14.61 -8.16
N GLN A 28 -6.13 -15.43 -7.50
CA GLN A 28 -5.68 -16.69 -6.91
C GLN A 28 -5.02 -17.61 -7.95
N LYS A 29 -5.53 -17.65 -9.19
CA LYS A 29 -4.92 -18.44 -10.27
C LYS A 29 -3.48 -18.02 -10.58
N ILE A 30 -3.16 -16.73 -10.52
CA ILE A 30 -1.79 -16.21 -10.73
C ILE A 30 -0.84 -16.82 -9.70
N PHE A 31 -1.31 -17.01 -8.47
CA PHE A 31 -0.53 -17.60 -7.37
C PHE A 31 -0.74 -19.12 -7.20
N GLY A 32 -1.26 -19.82 -8.21
CA GLY A 32 -1.45 -21.27 -8.17
C GLY A 32 -2.60 -21.76 -7.27
N GLY A 33 -3.52 -20.86 -6.90
CA GLY A 33 -4.76 -21.16 -6.17
C GLY A 33 -4.63 -21.33 -4.66
N LYS A 34 -3.49 -20.92 -4.06
CA LYS A 34 -3.14 -21.20 -2.66
C LYS A 34 -2.60 -19.98 -1.91
N THR A 35 -3.22 -18.81 -2.08
CA THR A 35 -2.76 -17.58 -1.41
C THR A 35 -3.67 -17.19 -0.26
N TYR A 36 -3.05 -16.92 0.88
CA TYR A 36 -3.71 -16.35 2.05
C TYR A 36 -3.77 -14.82 1.93
N LEU A 37 -4.87 -14.24 2.41
CA LEU A 37 -4.99 -12.80 2.60
C LEU A 37 -5.19 -12.52 4.09
N LEU A 38 -4.24 -11.79 4.68
CA LEU A 38 -4.34 -11.26 6.03
C LEU A 38 -4.68 -9.77 5.91
N ALA A 39 -5.86 -9.37 6.39
CA ALA A 39 -6.34 -8.00 6.39
C ALA A 39 -6.59 -7.54 7.85
N PRO A 40 -5.54 -7.19 8.61
CA PRO A 40 -5.69 -6.75 9.99
C PRO A 40 -6.31 -5.36 10.05
N GLN A 41 -7.02 -5.05 11.13
CA GLN A 41 -7.56 -3.73 11.40
C GLN A 41 -6.79 -3.06 12.55
N ALA A 42 -6.37 -1.81 12.35
CA ALA A 42 -5.89 -0.96 13.43
C ALA A 42 -7.08 -0.50 14.29
N PRO A 43 -6.99 -0.57 15.64
CA PRO A 43 -8.00 -0.01 16.55
C PRO A 43 -8.30 1.48 16.33
N THR A 44 -7.32 2.24 15.86
CA THR A 44 -7.41 3.65 15.45
C THR A 44 -6.95 3.77 13.98
N MET A 45 -5.89 4.51 13.69
CA MET A 45 -5.22 4.58 12.38
C MET A 45 -3.76 4.15 12.55
N TRP A 46 -3.11 3.68 11.49
CA TRP A 46 -1.70 3.29 11.53
C TRP A 46 -0.75 4.42 11.89
N MET A 47 -1.13 5.69 11.70
CA MET A 47 -0.35 6.89 12.04
C MET A 47 -0.69 7.42 13.44
N ASP A 48 -0.82 6.53 14.41
CA ASP A 48 -1.09 6.84 15.82
C ASP A 48 0.10 6.33 16.64
N ASP A 49 0.70 7.20 17.43
CA ASP A 49 1.85 6.95 18.31
C ASP A 49 1.46 6.56 19.75
N GLY A 50 0.16 6.56 20.06
CA GLY A 50 -0.37 6.37 21.41
C GLY A 50 -1.36 7.46 21.80
N THR A 51 -1.30 8.62 21.13
CA THR A 51 -2.15 9.77 21.41
C THR A 51 -3.59 9.61 20.94
N GLY A 52 -3.84 8.74 19.95
CA GLY A 52 -5.13 8.63 19.27
C GLY A 52 -5.33 9.64 18.14
N GLU A 53 -4.31 10.46 17.85
CA GLU A 53 -4.33 11.49 16.80
C GLU A 53 -3.36 11.15 15.66
N TYR A 54 -3.52 11.82 14.51
CA TYR A 54 -2.58 11.67 13.40
C TYR A 54 -1.20 12.23 13.75
N THR A 55 -0.20 11.36 13.70
CA THR A 55 1.22 11.75 13.73
C THR A 55 1.61 12.43 12.42
N LYS A 56 2.57 13.35 12.47
CA LYS A 56 3.14 14.01 11.29
C LYS A 56 4.65 13.81 11.16
N ASP A 57 5.24 12.93 11.95
CA ASP A 57 6.68 12.74 12.10
C ASP A 57 7.16 11.31 11.75
N GLY A 58 6.27 10.50 11.17
CA GLY A 58 6.59 9.12 10.84
C GLY A 58 6.43 8.12 12.00
N SER A 59 6.07 8.57 13.20
CA SER A 59 5.91 7.68 14.37
C SER A 59 4.63 6.83 14.29
N SER A 60 4.65 5.67 14.95
CA SER A 60 3.51 4.77 15.03
C SER A 60 3.73 3.71 16.11
N LYS A 61 2.74 3.53 16.99
CA LYS A 61 2.72 2.41 17.96
C LYS A 61 2.45 1.06 17.30
N TYR A 62 2.02 1.05 16.03
CA TYR A 62 1.56 -0.15 15.35
C TYR A 62 2.66 -0.92 14.62
N THR A 63 3.85 -0.34 14.44
CA THR A 63 4.93 -0.97 13.65
C THR A 63 5.34 -2.35 14.18
N GLU A 64 5.76 -2.43 15.45
CA GLU A 64 6.25 -3.69 16.02
C GLU A 64 5.12 -4.71 16.23
N VAL A 65 3.95 -4.26 16.69
CA VAL A 65 2.81 -5.16 16.95
C VAL A 65 2.24 -5.75 15.65
N LEU A 66 2.26 -5.00 14.55
CA LEU A 66 1.86 -5.54 13.25
C LEU A 66 2.88 -6.56 12.72
N ASP A 67 4.19 -6.30 12.85
CA ASP A 67 5.22 -7.27 12.47
C ASP A 67 5.06 -8.58 13.28
N ALA A 68 4.83 -8.46 14.59
CA ALA A 68 4.58 -9.59 15.47
C ALA A 68 3.31 -10.36 15.09
N LEU A 69 2.22 -9.65 14.75
CA LEU A 69 0.98 -10.27 14.29
C LEU A 69 1.17 -11.03 12.96
N ILE A 70 1.89 -10.44 12.00
CA ILE A 70 2.22 -11.11 10.73
C ILE A 70 3.07 -12.35 11.00
N GLY A 71 4.09 -12.24 11.87
CA GLY A 71 4.93 -13.36 12.27
C GLY A 71 4.11 -14.50 12.90
N ALA A 72 3.27 -14.18 13.88
CA ALA A 72 2.40 -15.15 14.55
C ALA A 72 1.41 -15.81 13.58
N PHE A 73 0.85 -15.06 12.63
CA PHE A 73 -0.02 -15.62 11.61
C PHE A 73 0.74 -16.60 10.71
N VAL A 74 1.93 -16.25 10.24
CA VAL A 74 2.77 -17.14 9.41
C VAL A 74 3.18 -18.40 10.19
N ASP A 75 3.54 -18.27 11.47
CA ASP A 75 3.92 -19.40 12.32
C ASP A 75 2.75 -20.37 12.56
N ALA A 76 1.53 -19.85 12.70
CA ALA A 76 0.32 -20.65 12.89
C ALA A 76 -0.15 -21.39 11.61
N HIS A 77 0.38 -21.04 10.44
CA HIS A 77 -0.05 -21.55 9.14
C HIS A 77 1.14 -22.14 8.36
N PRO A 78 1.60 -23.38 8.67
CA PRO A 78 2.81 -23.98 8.10
C PRO A 78 2.79 -24.16 6.56
N GLN A 79 1.63 -24.07 5.94
CA GLN A 79 1.43 -24.07 4.50
C GLN A 79 1.79 -22.75 3.81
N ILE A 80 2.01 -21.67 4.58
CA ILE A 80 2.44 -20.38 4.03
C ILE A 80 3.92 -20.48 3.67
N ASP A 81 4.20 -20.16 2.40
CA ASP A 81 5.55 -20.03 1.90
C ASP A 81 6.18 -18.74 2.42
N ARG A 82 7.10 -18.88 3.38
CA ARG A 82 7.80 -17.75 4.01
C ARG A 82 8.64 -16.92 3.04
N SER A 83 9.01 -17.48 1.88
CA SER A 83 9.75 -16.76 0.85
C SER A 83 8.87 -15.91 -0.06
N ARG A 84 7.53 -15.97 0.08
CA ARG A 84 6.55 -15.28 -0.75
C ARG A 84 5.50 -14.55 0.09
N ILE A 85 5.98 -13.74 1.04
CA ILE A 85 5.15 -12.84 1.82
C ILE A 85 5.18 -11.47 1.14
N TYR A 86 4.00 -10.95 0.79
CA TYR A 86 3.84 -9.64 0.16
C TYR A 86 3.10 -8.71 1.11
N ILE A 87 3.44 -7.42 1.07
CA ILE A 87 2.77 -6.40 1.89
C ILE A 87 2.39 -5.18 1.06
N GLY A 88 1.19 -4.66 1.31
CA GLY A 88 0.75 -3.41 0.72
C GLY A 88 -0.50 -2.88 1.39
N GLY A 89 -0.77 -1.61 1.13
CA GLY A 89 -1.86 -0.88 1.74
C GLY A 89 -2.02 0.49 1.10
N CYS A 90 -3.23 1.04 1.20
CA CYS A 90 -3.57 2.34 0.66
C CYS A 90 -3.50 3.44 1.72
N SER A 91 -3.07 4.65 1.33
CA SER A 91 -3.10 5.85 2.19
C SER A 91 -2.32 5.62 3.49
N ASN A 92 -2.99 5.70 4.63
CA ASN A 92 -2.46 5.35 5.94
C ASN A 92 -1.93 3.90 6.04
N GLY A 93 -2.47 2.96 5.26
CA GLY A 93 -1.93 1.62 5.09
C GLY A 93 -0.69 1.59 4.19
N GLY A 94 -0.56 2.53 3.25
CA GLY A 94 0.68 2.75 2.48
C GLY A 94 1.80 3.28 3.38
N PHE A 95 1.48 4.22 4.28
CA PHE A 95 2.38 4.62 5.38
C PHE A 95 2.87 3.40 6.16
N MET A 96 1.95 2.52 6.61
CA MET A 96 2.35 1.34 7.37
C MET A 96 3.13 0.33 6.52
N THR A 97 2.84 0.23 5.22
CA THR A 97 3.63 -0.58 4.30
C THR A 97 5.09 -0.12 4.31
N MET A 98 5.34 1.18 4.16
CA MET A 98 6.68 1.76 4.23
C MET A 98 7.35 1.50 5.58
N LYS A 99 6.64 1.71 6.70
CA LYS A 99 7.15 1.41 8.06
C LYS A 99 7.55 -0.04 8.22
N GLN A 100 6.75 -0.98 7.73
CA GLN A 100 7.02 -2.42 7.84
C GLN A 100 8.25 -2.85 7.04
N ILE A 101 8.39 -2.37 5.80
CA ILE A 101 9.54 -2.75 4.96
C ILE A 101 10.84 -2.09 5.43
N ILE A 102 10.79 -0.91 6.02
CA ILE A 102 11.96 -0.26 6.65
C ILE A 102 12.36 -1.02 7.92
N PHE A 103 11.37 -1.44 8.73
CA PHE A 103 11.59 -2.15 9.99
C PHE A 103 12.14 -3.56 9.77
N ASN A 104 11.60 -4.31 8.81
CA ASN A 104 11.94 -5.70 8.57
C ASN A 104 11.89 -6.06 7.07
N PRO A 105 12.84 -5.55 6.26
CA PRO A 105 12.80 -5.74 4.80
C PRO A 105 12.90 -7.21 4.38
N SER A 106 13.66 -8.03 5.12
CA SER A 106 13.89 -9.44 4.78
C SER A 106 12.68 -10.35 4.99
N ARG A 107 11.63 -9.87 5.67
CA ARG A 107 10.36 -10.60 5.80
C ARG A 107 9.61 -10.69 4.47
N TYR A 108 9.78 -9.71 3.59
CA TYR A 108 8.92 -9.52 2.44
C TYR A 108 9.63 -9.89 1.14
N ALA A 109 8.89 -10.54 0.24
CA ALA A 109 9.34 -10.88 -1.10
C ALA A 109 9.14 -9.70 -2.07
N ALA A 110 8.10 -8.90 -1.85
CA ALA A 110 7.88 -7.62 -2.51
C ALA A 110 6.89 -6.78 -1.70
N ALA A 111 6.85 -5.48 -1.96
CA ALA A 111 5.86 -4.57 -1.40
C ALA A 111 5.17 -3.71 -2.46
N TYR A 112 3.95 -3.29 -2.16
CA TYR A 112 3.15 -2.42 -3.04
C TYR A 112 2.47 -1.29 -2.23
N PRO A 113 3.21 -0.23 -1.87
CA PRO A 113 2.64 0.95 -1.22
C PRO A 113 1.74 1.72 -2.18
N VAL A 114 0.52 2.05 -1.75
CA VAL A 114 -0.45 2.79 -2.56
C VAL A 114 -0.78 4.10 -1.89
N CYS A 115 -0.61 5.20 -2.62
CA CYS A 115 -0.70 6.58 -2.12
C CYS A 115 -0.14 6.74 -0.70
N GLU A 116 1.10 6.29 -0.52
CA GLU A 116 1.69 6.11 0.81
C GLU A 116 1.88 7.45 1.53
N ALA A 117 1.59 7.47 2.83
CA ALA A 117 1.54 8.70 3.64
C ALA A 117 2.72 8.85 4.62
N LEU A 118 3.89 8.28 4.30
CA LEU A 118 5.15 8.52 5.01
C LEU A 118 5.99 9.53 4.22
N ALA A 119 5.95 10.81 4.62
CA ALA A 119 6.69 11.85 3.92
C ALA A 119 8.19 11.53 3.85
N ASP A 120 8.82 11.82 2.70
CA ASP A 120 10.23 11.50 2.42
C ASP A 120 11.19 12.10 3.46
N ALA A 121 10.83 13.24 4.05
CA ALA A 121 11.53 13.87 5.16
C ALA A 121 11.72 12.96 6.40
N PHE A 122 10.93 11.90 6.54
CA PHE A 122 11.04 10.91 7.61
C PHE A 122 11.62 9.56 7.14
N ILE A 123 12.16 9.51 5.92
CA ILE A 123 12.87 8.36 5.36
C ILE A 123 14.34 8.72 5.21
N SER A 124 15.19 8.16 6.06
CA SER A 124 16.63 8.43 5.99
C SER A 124 17.28 7.75 4.78
N ASP A 125 18.47 8.20 4.38
CA ASP A 125 19.26 7.52 3.33
C ASP A 125 19.60 6.07 3.73
N GLU A 126 19.78 5.81 5.04
CA GLU A 126 19.98 4.47 5.56
C GLU A 126 18.74 3.59 5.32
N ASP A 127 17.55 4.15 5.52
CA ASP A 127 16.30 3.43 5.26
C ASP A 127 16.13 3.12 3.77
N ILE A 128 16.47 4.04 2.88
CA ILE A 128 16.51 3.77 1.43
C ILE A 128 17.46 2.61 1.11
N LEU A 129 18.65 2.59 1.71
CA LEU A 129 19.63 1.52 1.49
C LEU A 129 19.17 0.16 2.03
N LYS A 130 18.36 0.12 3.09
CA LYS A 130 17.72 -1.12 3.58
C LYS A 130 16.77 -1.74 2.55
N LEU A 131 16.18 -0.91 1.69
CA LEU A 131 15.20 -1.32 0.68
C LEU A 131 15.81 -1.63 -0.69
N LYS A 132 17.13 -1.52 -0.86
CA LYS A 132 17.79 -1.62 -2.17
C LYS A 132 17.55 -2.95 -2.91
N ASP A 133 17.34 -4.04 -2.17
CA ASP A 133 17.18 -5.39 -2.71
C ASP A 133 15.73 -5.88 -2.70
N LEU A 134 14.80 -5.11 -2.10
CA LEU A 134 13.39 -5.48 -2.00
C LEU A 134 12.63 -4.97 -3.24
N PRO A 135 11.99 -5.83 -4.05
CA PRO A 135 11.11 -5.38 -5.12
C PRO A 135 9.94 -4.55 -4.55
N ILE A 136 9.75 -3.33 -5.05
CA ILE A 136 8.71 -2.41 -4.56
C ILE A 136 8.00 -1.78 -5.77
N TRP A 137 6.67 -1.81 -5.77
CA TRP A 137 5.86 -1.14 -6.77
C TRP A 137 4.95 -0.09 -6.13
N PHE A 138 5.35 1.17 -6.25
CA PHE A 138 4.55 2.31 -5.81
C PHE A 138 3.39 2.57 -6.76
N THR A 139 2.26 3.02 -6.23
CA THR A 139 1.16 3.52 -7.06
C THR A 139 0.55 4.77 -6.47
N HIS A 140 0.32 5.80 -7.28
CA HIS A 140 -0.24 7.09 -6.85
C HIS A 140 -0.90 7.79 -8.03
N ALA A 141 -1.75 8.78 -7.78
CA ALA A 141 -2.25 9.67 -8.82
C ALA A 141 -1.72 11.11 -8.63
N LYS A 142 -1.37 11.79 -9.73
CA LYS A 142 -0.89 13.19 -9.74
C LYS A 142 -1.90 14.15 -9.09
N THR A 143 -3.18 13.83 -9.17
CA THR A 143 -4.28 14.63 -8.62
C THR A 143 -4.63 14.33 -7.16
N ASP A 144 -3.86 13.52 -6.42
CA ASP A 144 -4.13 13.25 -5.00
C ASP A 144 -4.03 14.54 -4.15
N PRO A 145 -5.15 15.07 -3.61
CA PRO A 145 -5.13 16.30 -2.83
C PRO A 145 -4.92 16.05 -1.33
N VAL A 146 -4.84 14.79 -0.89
CA VAL A 146 -4.75 14.39 0.52
C VAL A 146 -3.31 14.02 0.87
N VAL A 147 -2.69 13.19 0.04
CA VAL A 147 -1.28 12.80 0.14
C VAL A 147 -0.61 13.29 -1.13
N VAL A 148 -0.10 14.53 -1.06
CA VAL A 148 0.45 15.24 -2.22
C VAL A 148 1.72 14.54 -2.71
N PRO A 149 1.75 13.96 -3.91
CA PRO A 149 2.85 13.07 -4.31
C PRO A 149 4.25 13.68 -4.17
N ASP A 150 4.40 14.97 -4.46
CA ASP A 150 5.67 15.71 -4.41
C ASP A 150 6.26 15.83 -2.99
N ASP A 151 5.42 15.70 -1.96
CA ASP A 151 5.87 15.71 -0.55
C ASP A 151 6.11 14.28 0.00
N PHE A 152 5.69 13.24 -0.74
CA PHE A 152 5.66 11.84 -0.29
C PHE A 152 6.37 10.90 -1.27
N VAL A 153 5.61 10.25 -2.17
CA VAL A 153 6.11 9.13 -2.97
C VAL A 153 7.14 9.53 -4.01
N VAL A 154 7.03 10.73 -4.60
CA VAL A 154 7.88 11.21 -5.71
C VAL A 154 9.35 11.27 -5.27
N PRO A 155 9.73 12.07 -4.24
CA PRO A 155 11.12 12.11 -3.78
C PRO A 155 11.61 10.76 -3.24
N THR A 156 10.74 9.98 -2.57
CA THR A 156 11.08 8.65 -2.06
C THR A 156 11.46 7.69 -3.19
N TYR A 157 10.64 7.63 -4.24
CA TYR A 157 10.90 6.80 -5.41
C TYR A 157 12.17 7.22 -6.14
N GLU A 158 12.40 8.52 -6.35
CA GLU A 158 13.61 8.99 -7.04
C GLU A 158 14.90 8.63 -6.32
N ARG A 159 14.90 8.64 -4.98
CA ARG A 159 16.03 8.20 -4.16
C ARG A 159 16.21 6.69 -4.27
N LEU A 160 15.12 5.93 -4.16
CA LEU A 160 15.16 4.48 -4.18
C LEU A 160 15.52 3.91 -5.56
N ALA A 161 14.99 4.45 -6.65
CA ALA A 161 15.25 4.01 -8.03
C ALA A 161 16.74 4.11 -8.42
N LYS A 162 17.51 5.00 -7.76
CA LYS A 162 18.97 5.11 -7.95
C LYS A 162 19.74 3.91 -7.40
N VAL A 163 19.18 3.19 -6.43
CA VAL A 163 19.85 2.07 -5.74
C VAL A 163 19.12 0.74 -5.87
N ASN A 164 17.86 0.75 -6.27
CA ASN A 164 17.00 -0.42 -6.41
C ASN A 164 16.47 -0.54 -7.86
N PRO A 165 17.00 -1.44 -8.69
CA PRO A 165 16.54 -1.63 -10.07
C PRO A 165 15.15 -2.27 -10.17
N ASN A 166 14.60 -2.79 -9.06
CA ASN A 166 13.26 -3.38 -8.97
C ASN A 166 12.28 -2.45 -8.23
N ALA A 167 12.61 -1.17 -8.10
CA ALA A 167 11.65 -0.14 -7.74
C ALA A 167 10.86 0.28 -8.99
N HIS A 168 9.54 0.19 -8.90
CA HIS A 168 8.61 0.56 -9.96
C HIS A 168 7.60 1.57 -9.43
N PHE A 169 7.06 2.40 -10.31
CA PHE A 169 6.03 3.37 -9.95
C PHE A 169 5.00 3.47 -11.07
N THR A 170 3.73 3.19 -10.75
CA THR A 170 2.58 3.63 -11.55
C THR A 170 2.10 4.99 -11.05
N TYR A 171 2.25 6.04 -11.85
CA TYR A 171 1.88 7.41 -11.50
C TYR A 171 0.81 7.96 -12.43
N TRP A 172 -0.45 7.62 -12.15
CA TRP A 172 -1.58 8.01 -13.00
C TRP A 172 -1.79 9.53 -13.01
N ASP A 173 -2.12 10.11 -14.17
CA ASP A 173 -2.50 11.52 -14.25
C ASP A 173 -3.73 11.83 -13.37
N LYS A 174 -4.68 10.88 -13.31
CA LYS A 174 -5.91 10.96 -12.51
C LYS A 174 -6.54 9.57 -12.39
N VAL A 175 -7.52 9.45 -11.49
CA VAL A 175 -8.22 8.18 -11.23
C VAL A 175 -9.55 8.16 -11.97
N LEU A 176 -9.68 7.33 -13.00
CA LEU A 176 -10.89 7.19 -13.81
C LEU A 176 -11.57 5.83 -13.59
N ASP A 177 -12.90 5.77 -13.79
CA ASP A 177 -13.62 4.50 -13.87
C ASP A 177 -13.40 3.84 -15.25
N HIS A 178 -12.50 2.86 -15.31
CA HIS A 178 -12.29 2.02 -16.49
C HIS A 178 -13.20 0.79 -16.57
N THR A 179 -13.98 0.51 -15.52
CA THR A 179 -14.96 -0.58 -15.50
C THR A 179 -16.23 -0.23 -16.28
N GLY A 180 -16.48 1.07 -16.47
CA GLY A 180 -17.67 1.60 -17.12
C GLY A 180 -18.92 1.57 -16.24
N THR A 181 -18.78 1.31 -14.94
CA THR A 181 -19.92 1.29 -14.00
C THR A 181 -20.38 2.70 -13.64
N GLN A 182 -19.44 3.64 -13.53
CA GLN A 182 -19.70 5.06 -13.30
C GLN A 182 -19.30 5.87 -14.54
N LYS A 183 -20.22 6.70 -15.03
CA LYS A 183 -20.01 7.56 -16.19
C LYS A 183 -20.60 8.95 -15.92
N ASN A 184 -20.01 9.96 -16.54
CA ASN A 184 -20.59 11.29 -16.59
C ASN A 184 -21.82 11.31 -17.52
N ALA A 185 -22.60 12.41 -17.47
CA ALA A 185 -23.81 12.56 -18.29
C ALA A 185 -23.52 12.54 -19.81
N ASP A 186 -22.29 12.91 -20.22
CA ASP A 186 -21.82 12.88 -21.60
C ASP A 186 -21.27 11.50 -22.04
N GLY A 187 -21.29 10.50 -21.16
CA GLY A 187 -20.82 9.14 -21.41
C GLY A 187 -19.32 8.91 -21.19
N THR A 188 -18.55 9.95 -20.84
CA THR A 188 -17.12 9.80 -20.47
C THR A 188 -16.96 9.07 -19.13
N PRO A 189 -15.81 8.39 -18.89
CA PRO A 189 -15.49 7.79 -17.59
C PRO A 189 -15.62 8.79 -16.44
N PHE A 190 -16.23 8.35 -15.33
CA PHE A 190 -16.26 9.15 -14.10
C PHE A 190 -14.84 9.31 -13.53
N GLU A 191 -14.52 10.51 -13.04
CA GLU A 191 -13.25 10.78 -12.36
C GLU A 191 -13.44 10.72 -10.84
N TYR A 192 -12.72 9.82 -10.19
CA TYR A 192 -12.65 9.73 -8.73
C TYR A 192 -11.65 10.75 -8.17
N ILE A 193 -11.74 11.03 -6.87
CA ILE A 193 -10.70 11.80 -6.17
C ILE A 193 -9.36 11.07 -6.35
N GLY A 194 -8.30 11.80 -6.73
CA GLY A 194 -6.98 11.24 -7.01
C GLY A 194 -6.42 10.37 -5.87
N HIS A 195 -6.79 10.69 -4.62
CA HIS A 195 -6.43 9.91 -3.44
C HIS A 195 -6.79 8.43 -3.54
N TRP A 196 -7.88 8.09 -4.24
CA TRP A 196 -8.39 6.73 -4.35
C TRP A 196 -7.67 5.90 -5.43
N SER A 197 -6.36 6.11 -5.58
CA SER A 197 -5.48 5.39 -6.52
C SER A 197 -5.43 3.88 -6.28
N TRP A 198 -5.94 3.40 -5.15
CA TRP A 198 -6.17 1.96 -4.93
C TRP A 198 -7.26 1.36 -5.81
N ILE A 199 -8.16 2.17 -6.39
CA ILE A 199 -9.20 1.68 -7.31
C ILE A 199 -8.57 1.04 -8.56
N PRO A 200 -7.78 1.76 -9.39
CA PRO A 200 -7.13 1.16 -10.55
C PRO A 200 -6.09 0.10 -10.14
N MET A 201 -5.35 0.31 -9.05
CA MET A 201 -4.41 -0.70 -8.54
C MET A 201 -5.09 -2.04 -8.26
N LEU A 202 -6.18 -2.04 -7.49
CA LEU A 202 -6.91 -3.26 -7.14
C LEU A 202 -7.68 -3.85 -8.34
N ASN A 203 -7.81 -3.10 -9.43
CA ASN A 203 -8.37 -3.59 -10.69
C ASN A 203 -7.33 -4.17 -11.66
N ASP A 204 -6.05 -4.29 -11.26
CA ASP A 204 -4.97 -4.84 -12.09
C ASP A 204 -4.63 -3.89 -13.26
N GLU A 205 -4.62 -2.57 -13.01
CA GLU A 205 -4.38 -1.52 -14.01
C GLU A 205 -3.02 -0.79 -13.82
N CYS A 206 -2.10 -1.39 -13.05
CA CYS A 206 -0.75 -0.84 -12.84
C CYS A 206 0.09 -0.90 -14.12
N VAL A 207 0.91 0.12 -14.33
CA VAL A 207 1.86 0.23 -15.45
C VAL A 207 3.19 0.80 -14.96
N LEU A 208 4.29 0.56 -15.69
CA LEU A 208 5.62 1.05 -15.32
C LEU A 208 5.81 2.49 -15.78
N ASP A 209 4.98 3.40 -15.27
CA ASP A 209 4.88 4.76 -15.77
C ASP A 209 5.05 5.79 -14.65
N TYR A 210 6.24 6.38 -14.57
CA TYR A 210 6.55 7.45 -13.62
C TYR A 210 6.23 8.84 -14.19
N ASP A 211 6.31 9.04 -15.51
CA ASP A 211 6.21 10.37 -16.12
C ASP A 211 4.96 10.57 -16.99
N GLY A 212 4.10 9.55 -17.17
CA GLY A 212 3.08 9.52 -18.22
C GLY A 212 3.63 9.01 -19.55
#